data_AF-A0A8D8FE07-F1
#
_entry.id   AF-A0A8D8FE07-F1
#
_cell.length_a   1.000
_cell.length_b   1.000
_cell.length_c   1.000
_cell.angle_alpha   90.00
_cell.angle_beta   90.00
_cell.angle_gamma   90.00
#
_symmetry.space_group_name_H-M   'P 1'
#
loop_
_entity.id
_entity.type
_entity.pdbx_description
1 polymer ?
#
loop_
_entity_poly.entity_id
_entity_poly.type
_entity_poly.pdbx_seq_one_letter_code
_entity_poly.pdbx_strand_id
1 'polypeptide(L)'
;MTPFLVGVISFGSTCGVSNPGVYTRISEYHDWIVTTMREQGAVGIHESYNETLCALRFAAYRDFDEQVIIDQTESFTSIDSSKARIYAGSAPQQMVKIGRGNCYGVIVDEDTVLTVADCTSSRGVQPTFITYLSNKTMRISKIHVHPDYVRDSGYNNIAILKLFDLLDLPLGFQPSCIYHKSRIEIDVKAYGNGRLDINRFLFAGSPPLDPRESTHVIIPTMFNESDCIVSDRYRPQLPHGLAREHLCLGNEVFQVPRSCDLLIGSVLDEWLGKGNNVYHHAMALSLLGRDCGFGEHLIATKLANHVDWMKSVLLPDQVDSSNVVHFVDRDLREGNSCNVDDHQPGVCVKIERCSVPWKEYAARRLVTFCTTSSVICCPVEEVGKMNNSLIHHGIFHCPSFVQSIPRKTSLGSLVHIGWIEQQTLTYQCAGTIINKFMVLTTASCLGKTIPDVIQPINNLTKFPIDAVLRHPDFNSTDNTNDIALIRMSDPFSWSSTMFPACLWTNQTHTPIVMNTARPTGPTSFESTLVHPMYNSDCQRTHPHRIQDSQLCTRDPNSLTTCTSPTDQLFWMDTNRVSFLVGLAPNYTECTQRKYSIFTRIAAHLEWISENAS
;
A
#
# COMPACT_ATOMS: atom_id res chain seq x y z
N MET A 1 -2.62 -36.35 27.76
CA MET A 1 -1.64 -35.52 28.48
C MET A 1 -0.27 -36.20 28.43
N THR A 2 0.84 -35.49 28.16
CA THR A 2 2.17 -36.01 28.54
C THR A 2 2.40 -35.64 30.02
N PRO A 3 2.37 -36.58 30.97
CA PRO A 3 2.51 -36.25 32.37
C PRO A 3 3.95 -35.82 32.65
N PHE A 4 4.14 -34.53 32.96
CA PHE A 4 5.40 -34.04 33.53
C PHE A 4 5.29 -34.03 35.05
N LEU A 5 6.31 -34.57 35.73
CA LEU A 5 6.45 -34.40 37.16
C LEU A 5 6.89 -32.95 37.43
N VAL A 6 5.92 -32.06 37.62
CA VAL A 6 6.17 -30.63 37.88
C VAL A 6 6.43 -30.32 39.36
N GLY A 7 5.96 -31.19 40.25
CA GLY A 7 6.09 -31.03 41.69
C GLY A 7 6.00 -32.34 42.45
N VAL A 8 6.77 -32.48 43.52
CA VAL A 8 6.64 -33.55 44.50
C VAL A 8 6.13 -32.91 45.79
N ILE A 9 5.14 -33.54 46.44
CA ILE A 9 4.57 -32.97 47.66
C ILE A 9 5.68 -32.73 48.69
N SER A 10 5.74 -31.51 49.22
CA SER A 10 6.70 -31.12 50.26
C SER A 10 6.02 -31.26 51.62
N PHE A 11 4.94 -30.51 51.85
CA PHE A 11 4.12 -30.58 53.05
C PHE A 11 2.70 -30.08 52.76
N GLY A 12 1.72 -30.54 53.55
CA GLY A 12 0.32 -30.17 53.40
C GLY A 12 -0.59 -31.03 54.27
N SER A 13 -1.83 -30.57 54.46
CA SER A 13 -2.88 -31.34 55.17
C SER A 13 -3.54 -32.36 54.24
N THR A 14 -4.48 -33.16 54.78
CA THR A 14 -5.28 -34.13 54.00
C THR A 14 -5.97 -33.48 52.79
N CYS A 15 -6.17 -34.23 51.72
CA CYS A 15 -6.88 -33.74 50.53
C CYS A 15 -8.31 -33.26 50.87
N GLY A 16 -8.76 -32.15 50.27
CA GLY A 16 -10.15 -31.68 50.40
C GLY A 16 -10.43 -30.67 51.52
N VAL A 17 -9.40 -30.20 52.25
CA VAL A 17 -9.51 -29.01 53.11
C VAL A 17 -9.02 -27.76 52.37
N SER A 18 -9.51 -26.59 52.79
CA SER A 18 -9.20 -25.27 52.23
C SER A 18 -7.72 -24.81 52.38
N ASN A 19 -6.84 -25.67 52.90
CA ASN A 19 -5.42 -25.40 53.01
C ASN A 19 -4.68 -25.91 51.75
N PRO A 20 -3.97 -25.05 51.00
CA PRO A 20 -3.22 -25.47 49.83
C PRO A 20 -2.04 -26.38 50.21
N GLY A 21 -1.81 -27.42 49.41
CA GLY A 21 -0.61 -28.25 49.51
C GLY A 21 0.61 -27.51 48.94
N VAL A 22 1.75 -27.63 49.60
CA VAL A 22 3.02 -27.07 49.13
C VAL A 22 3.84 -28.17 48.45
N TYR A 23 4.28 -27.89 47.23
CA TYR A 23 5.04 -28.83 46.41
C TYR A 23 6.46 -28.29 46.18
N THR A 24 7.44 -29.20 46.24
CA THR A 24 8.80 -28.92 45.76
C THR A 24 8.74 -28.79 44.25
N ARG A 25 9.07 -27.61 43.73
CA ARG A 25 9.11 -27.31 42.30
C ARG A 25 10.27 -28.07 41.64
N ILE A 26 9.96 -29.11 40.86
CA ILE A 26 10.98 -30.01 40.30
C ILE A 26 11.89 -29.31 39.28
N SER A 27 11.38 -28.29 38.59
CA SER A 27 12.17 -27.52 37.61
C SER A 27 13.42 -26.88 38.22
N GLU A 28 13.39 -26.47 39.49
CA GLU A 28 14.54 -25.85 40.17
C GLU A 28 15.68 -26.85 40.44
N TYR A 29 15.36 -28.14 40.48
CA TYR A 29 16.29 -29.21 40.81
C TYR A 29 16.70 -30.03 39.59
N HIS A 30 16.28 -29.64 38.39
CA HIS A 30 16.52 -30.39 37.15
C HIS A 30 18.00 -30.79 37.00
N ASP A 31 18.92 -29.82 37.09
CA ASP A 31 20.34 -30.06 36.88
C ASP A 31 20.94 -30.97 37.95
N TRP A 32 20.52 -30.81 39.20
CA TRP A 32 20.91 -31.69 40.29
C TRP A 32 20.41 -33.12 40.08
N ILE A 33 19.16 -33.31 39.66
CA ILE A 33 18.56 -34.63 39.37
C ILE A 33 19.35 -35.32 38.25
N VAL A 34 19.56 -34.63 37.13
CA VAL A 34 20.28 -35.17 35.96
C VAL A 34 21.72 -35.53 36.32
N THR A 35 22.39 -34.68 37.09
CA THR A 35 23.78 -34.90 37.52
C THR A 35 23.87 -36.09 38.47
N THR A 36 23.01 -36.15 39.48
CA THR A 36 22.97 -37.24 40.46
C THR A 36 22.69 -38.58 39.79
N MET A 37 21.72 -38.65 38.88
CA MET A 37 21.42 -39.89 38.14
C MET A 37 22.59 -40.35 37.26
N ARG A 38 23.33 -39.40 36.68
CA ARG A 38 24.53 -39.71 35.89
C ARG A 38 25.63 -40.31 36.76
N GLU A 39 25.88 -39.72 37.93
CA GLU A 39 26.87 -40.22 38.89
C GLU A 39 26.52 -41.62 39.42
N GLN A 40 25.24 -41.93 39.55
CA GLN A 40 24.75 -43.25 39.96
C GLN A 40 24.63 -44.26 38.80
N GLY A 41 25.16 -43.95 37.62
CA GLY A 41 25.28 -44.88 36.50
C GLY A 41 23.99 -45.11 35.68
N ALA A 42 23.02 -44.19 35.74
CA ALA A 42 21.82 -44.31 34.91
C ALA A 42 22.14 -44.16 33.41
N VAL A 43 21.53 -45.01 32.58
CA VAL A 43 21.69 -45.06 31.12
C VAL A 43 20.52 -44.36 30.44
N GLY A 44 20.74 -43.67 29.31
CA GLY A 44 19.66 -43.03 28.55
C GLY A 44 19.11 -41.72 29.17
N ILE A 45 19.87 -41.08 30.05
CA ILE A 45 19.49 -39.82 30.72
C ILE A 45 19.23 -38.71 29.70
N HIS A 46 20.10 -38.58 28.69
CA HIS A 46 19.95 -37.54 27.66
C HIS A 46 18.67 -37.72 26.83
N GLU A 47 18.21 -38.95 26.60
CA GLU A 47 16.96 -39.21 25.88
C GLU A 47 15.72 -39.10 26.76
N SER A 48 15.86 -39.31 28.07
CA SER A 48 14.75 -39.30 29.02
C SER A 48 14.46 -37.90 29.61
N TYR A 49 15.47 -37.02 29.62
CA TYR A 49 15.37 -35.66 30.15
C TYR A 49 15.43 -34.57 29.07
N ASN A 50 15.58 -34.93 27.80
CA ASN A 50 15.37 -33.99 26.71
C ASN A 50 13.85 -33.79 26.51
N GLU A 51 13.39 -32.55 26.67
CA GLU A 51 11.97 -32.19 26.69
C GLU A 51 11.28 -32.58 25.39
N THR A 52 11.96 -32.38 24.25
CA THR A 52 11.47 -32.75 22.92
C THR A 52 11.34 -34.25 22.76
N LEU A 53 12.37 -35.03 23.12
CA LEU A 53 12.32 -36.50 22.99
C LEU A 53 11.30 -37.12 23.95
N CYS A 54 11.18 -36.58 25.16
CA CYS A 54 10.14 -36.97 26.11
C CYS A 54 8.74 -36.70 25.53
N ALA A 55 8.51 -35.51 25.00
CA ALA A 55 7.25 -35.15 24.37
C ALA A 55 6.91 -36.05 23.18
N LEU A 56 7.89 -36.40 22.34
CA LEU A 56 7.69 -37.26 21.16
C LEU A 56 7.39 -38.72 21.57
N ARG A 57 8.03 -39.23 22.63
CA ARG A 57 7.78 -40.59 23.16
C ARG A 57 6.31 -40.81 23.54
N PHE A 58 5.66 -39.77 24.07
CA PHE A 58 4.26 -39.82 24.51
C PHE A 58 3.30 -39.07 23.60
N ALA A 59 3.69 -38.77 22.36
CA ALA A 59 2.90 -37.93 21.46
C ALA A 59 1.52 -38.51 21.14
N ALA A 60 1.39 -39.84 21.05
CA ALA A 60 0.11 -40.54 20.84
C ALA A 60 -0.87 -40.44 22.03
N TYR A 61 -0.39 -40.02 23.20
CA TYR A 61 -1.17 -39.89 24.43
C TYR A 61 -1.42 -38.43 24.82
N ARG A 62 -1.11 -37.46 23.97
CA ARG A 62 -1.37 -36.04 24.24
C ARG A 62 -2.86 -35.77 24.19
N ASP A 63 -3.35 -34.91 25.07
CA ASP A 63 -4.74 -34.47 24.99
C ASP A 63 -4.86 -33.46 23.87
N PHE A 64 -6.00 -33.49 23.19
CA PHE A 64 -6.36 -32.46 22.24
C PHE A 64 -6.87 -31.24 23.00
N ASP A 65 -6.60 -30.06 22.45
CA ASP A 65 -7.28 -28.83 22.89
C ASP A 65 -8.80 -29.03 22.74
N GLU A 66 -9.58 -28.63 23.75
CA GLU A 66 -11.03 -28.87 23.81
C GLU A 66 -11.76 -28.40 22.55
N GLN A 67 -11.32 -27.28 21.94
CA GLN A 67 -11.98 -26.75 20.75
C GLN A 67 -11.80 -27.63 19.51
N VAL A 68 -10.75 -28.46 19.49
CA VAL A 68 -10.44 -29.38 18.38
C VAL A 68 -11.26 -30.66 18.51
N ILE A 69 -11.79 -30.99 19.69
CA ILE A 69 -12.60 -32.19 19.91
C ILE A 69 -14.02 -31.96 19.36
N ILE A 70 -14.47 -32.84 18.46
CA ILE A 70 -15.85 -32.85 17.96
C ILE A 70 -16.72 -33.75 18.85
N ASP A 71 -16.22 -34.96 19.13
CA ASP A 71 -16.91 -35.97 19.92
C ASP A 71 -15.89 -36.88 20.61
N GLN A 72 -16.17 -37.28 21.84
CA GLN A 72 -15.27 -38.10 22.64
C GLN A 72 -16.06 -39.18 23.38
N THR A 73 -15.73 -40.43 23.08
CA THR A 73 -16.20 -41.62 23.77
C THR A 73 -15.02 -42.28 24.49
N GLU A 74 -15.28 -43.30 25.33
CA GLU A 74 -14.21 -44.04 26.02
C GLU A 74 -13.21 -44.73 25.05
N SER A 75 -13.60 -44.98 23.80
CA SER A 75 -12.81 -45.72 22.82
C SER A 75 -12.41 -44.91 21.58
N PHE A 76 -13.05 -43.77 21.32
CA PHE A 76 -12.83 -42.98 20.12
C PHE A 76 -12.91 -41.47 20.39
N THR A 77 -11.98 -40.71 19.82
CA THR A 77 -12.02 -39.25 19.81
C THR A 77 -12.03 -38.77 18.36
N SER A 78 -13.10 -38.07 17.98
CA SER A 78 -13.21 -37.38 16.70
C SER A 78 -12.71 -35.96 16.83
N ILE A 79 -11.88 -35.50 15.88
CA ILE A 79 -11.27 -34.17 15.95
C ILE A 79 -11.47 -33.36 14.67
N ASP A 80 -11.52 -32.04 14.84
CA ASP A 80 -11.47 -31.04 13.79
C ASP A 80 -10.13 -30.31 13.80
N SER A 81 -9.18 -30.79 12.99
CA SER A 81 -7.85 -30.17 12.90
C SER A 81 -7.86 -28.72 12.42
N SER A 82 -8.94 -28.23 11.83
CA SER A 82 -9.04 -26.83 11.37
C SER A 82 -9.15 -25.83 12.53
N LYS A 83 -9.50 -26.31 13.74
CA LYS A 83 -9.61 -25.50 14.96
C LYS A 83 -8.32 -25.49 15.78
N ALA A 84 -7.21 -26.00 15.24
CA ALA A 84 -5.93 -26.00 15.92
C ALA A 84 -5.38 -24.59 16.12
N ARG A 85 -4.94 -24.25 17.34
CA ARG A 85 -4.31 -22.96 17.67
C ARG A 85 -2.88 -22.82 17.13
N ILE A 86 -2.26 -23.91 16.69
CA ILE A 86 -0.95 -23.93 16.06
C ILE A 86 -0.95 -24.95 14.92
N TYR A 87 -0.40 -24.57 13.77
CA TYR A 87 -0.21 -25.48 12.65
C TYR A 87 0.97 -25.06 11.79
N ALA A 88 1.57 -26.03 11.11
CA ALA A 88 2.63 -25.76 10.14
C ALA A 88 2.05 -25.01 8.93
N GLY A 89 2.62 -23.86 8.60
CA GLY A 89 2.12 -23.00 7.53
C GLY A 89 3.19 -22.06 7.00
N SER A 90 2.87 -21.37 5.92
CA SER A 90 3.78 -20.38 5.34
C SER A 90 3.62 -19.03 6.04
N ALA A 91 4.75 -18.39 6.29
CA ALA A 91 4.83 -16.95 6.51
C ALA A 91 4.09 -16.17 5.42
N PRO A 92 3.46 -15.03 5.73
CA PRO A 92 2.93 -14.12 4.73
C PRO A 92 4.08 -13.60 3.85
N GLN A 93 3.82 -13.37 2.57
CA GLN A 93 4.85 -12.92 1.62
C GLN A 93 5.41 -11.53 1.98
N GLN A 94 4.64 -10.75 2.74
CA GLN A 94 5.00 -9.43 3.26
C GLN A 94 6.01 -9.51 4.41
N MET A 95 6.19 -10.66 5.06
CA MET A 95 7.16 -10.81 6.13
C MET A 95 8.58 -10.88 5.58
N VAL A 96 9.50 -10.17 6.23
CA VAL A 96 10.92 -10.12 5.88
C VAL A 96 11.79 -10.49 7.07
N LYS A 97 12.99 -10.97 6.79
CA LYS A 97 14.04 -11.20 7.80
C LYS A 97 15.04 -10.05 7.77
N ILE A 98 15.46 -9.57 8.93
CA ILE A 98 16.34 -8.40 9.07
C ILE A 98 17.75 -8.85 9.46
N GLY A 99 18.72 -8.53 8.62
CA GLY A 99 20.12 -8.89 8.81
C GLY A 99 20.32 -10.41 8.94
N ARG A 100 21.25 -10.79 9.84
CA ARG A 100 21.60 -12.21 10.10
C ARG A 100 20.99 -12.76 11.39
N GLY A 101 20.26 -11.94 12.14
CA GLY A 101 19.67 -12.31 13.43
C GLY A 101 18.29 -12.96 13.29
N ASN A 102 17.67 -13.22 14.44
CA ASN A 102 16.28 -13.69 14.56
C ASN A 102 15.33 -12.49 14.68
N CYS A 103 15.39 -11.60 13.69
CA CYS A 103 14.60 -10.38 13.64
C CYS A 103 13.83 -10.31 12.34
N TYR A 104 12.59 -9.87 12.44
CA TYR A 104 11.64 -9.86 11.34
C TYR A 104 10.96 -8.50 11.23
N GLY A 105 10.27 -8.30 10.12
CA GLY A 105 9.49 -7.11 9.85
C GLY A 105 8.45 -7.36 8.79
N VAL A 106 7.72 -6.31 8.41
CA VAL A 106 6.65 -6.36 7.41
C VAL A 106 6.81 -5.27 6.37
N ILE A 107 6.68 -5.64 5.10
CA ILE A 107 6.63 -4.73 3.97
C ILE A 107 5.30 -3.98 3.99
N VAL A 108 5.35 -2.67 4.17
CA VAL A 108 4.18 -1.77 4.12
C VAL A 108 4.20 -0.86 2.89
N ASP A 109 5.35 -0.76 2.22
CA ASP A 109 5.51 -0.08 0.94
C ASP A 109 6.70 -0.69 0.16
N GLU A 110 6.84 -0.38 -1.12
CA GLU A 110 7.89 -0.92 -2.01
C GLU A 110 9.32 -0.57 -1.53
N ASP A 111 9.49 0.37 -0.61
CA ASP A 111 10.78 0.73 -0.01
C ASP A 111 10.76 0.79 1.53
N THR A 112 9.69 0.30 2.16
CA THR A 112 9.44 0.55 3.58
C THR A 112 9.09 -0.74 4.30
N VAL A 113 9.82 -1.01 5.38
CA VAL A 113 9.57 -2.13 6.29
C VAL A 113 9.34 -1.61 7.70
N LEU A 114 8.30 -2.10 8.37
CA LEU A 114 8.09 -1.90 9.80
C LEU A 114 8.69 -3.05 10.61
N THR A 115 9.26 -2.75 11.77
CA THR A 115 9.80 -3.74 12.71
C THR A 115 9.80 -3.17 14.13
N VAL A 116 10.14 -3.99 15.13
CA VAL A 116 10.39 -3.53 16.49
C VAL A 116 11.77 -2.88 16.60
N ALA A 117 11.93 -1.89 17.47
CA ALA A 117 13.18 -1.15 17.63
C ALA A 117 14.35 -2.04 18.06
N ASP A 118 14.11 -3.10 18.84
CA ASP A 118 15.14 -4.08 19.22
C ASP A 118 15.83 -4.72 18.01
N CYS A 119 15.12 -4.83 16.88
CA CYS A 119 15.65 -5.40 15.65
C CYS A 119 16.54 -4.46 14.84
N THR A 120 16.74 -3.23 15.30
CA THR A 120 17.58 -2.23 14.64
C THR A 120 19.04 -2.23 15.11
N SER A 121 19.38 -2.98 16.16
CA SER A 121 20.75 -3.08 16.66
C SER A 121 20.98 -4.44 17.34
N SER A 122 21.89 -5.25 16.80
CA SER A 122 22.36 -6.46 17.46
C SER A 122 23.78 -6.25 17.98
N ARG A 123 23.98 -6.31 19.31
CA ARG A 123 25.29 -6.06 19.97
C ARG A 123 25.94 -4.73 19.54
N GLY A 124 25.13 -3.70 19.32
CA GLY A 124 25.58 -2.37 18.88
C GLY A 124 25.83 -2.24 17.38
N VAL A 125 25.58 -3.29 16.59
CA VAL A 125 25.72 -3.26 15.12
C VAL A 125 24.35 -3.17 14.47
N GLN A 126 24.16 -2.17 13.60
CA GLN A 126 22.94 -2.01 12.83
C GLN A 126 22.85 -3.01 11.67
N PRO A 127 21.65 -3.52 11.33
CA PRO A 127 21.46 -4.35 10.15
C PRO A 127 21.68 -3.53 8.88
N THR A 128 22.28 -4.15 7.87
CA THR A 128 22.59 -3.50 6.58
C THR A 128 21.69 -3.93 5.44
N PHE A 129 20.94 -5.02 5.62
CA PHE A 129 20.05 -5.57 4.60
C PHE A 129 18.86 -6.29 5.23
N ILE A 130 17.82 -6.46 4.42
CA ILE A 130 16.70 -7.36 4.67
C ILE A 130 16.74 -8.51 3.66
N THR A 131 16.11 -9.64 4.01
CA THR A 131 15.81 -10.75 3.12
C THR A 131 14.29 -10.89 2.97
N TYR A 132 13.79 -10.88 1.75
CA TYR A 132 12.36 -10.96 1.41
C TYR A 132 12.11 -12.06 0.37
N LEU A 133 10.87 -12.53 0.27
CA LEU A 133 10.47 -13.63 -0.64
C LEU A 133 11.42 -14.85 -0.56
N SER A 134 11.79 -15.21 0.67
CA SER A 134 12.68 -16.33 1.04
C SER A 134 14.16 -16.20 0.67
N ASN A 135 14.55 -15.49 -0.39
CA ASN A 135 15.96 -15.43 -0.82
C ASN A 135 16.45 -14.11 -1.42
N LYS A 136 15.56 -13.15 -1.73
CA LYS A 136 15.97 -11.87 -2.28
C LYS A 136 16.48 -10.97 -1.17
N THR A 137 17.50 -10.16 -1.45
CA THR A 137 18.06 -9.22 -0.46
C THR A 137 17.92 -7.78 -0.91
N MET A 138 17.70 -6.87 0.03
CA MET A 138 17.63 -5.42 -0.23
C MET A 138 18.39 -4.67 0.86
N ARG A 139 19.18 -3.67 0.47
CA ARG A 139 19.97 -2.87 1.41
C ARG A 139 19.09 -1.88 2.16
N ILE A 140 19.38 -1.70 3.45
CA ILE A 140 18.75 -0.67 4.28
C ILE A 140 19.52 0.64 4.04
N SER A 141 18.80 1.70 3.69
CA SER A 141 19.35 3.04 3.49
C SER A 141 19.30 3.87 4.76
N LYS A 142 18.19 3.80 5.50
CA LYS A 142 17.96 4.59 6.70
C LYS A 142 17.07 3.83 7.69
N ILE A 143 17.37 4.02 8.97
CA ILE A 143 16.62 3.44 10.08
C ILE A 143 16.05 4.58 10.92
N HIS A 144 14.74 4.58 11.12
CA HIS A 144 14.02 5.51 11.97
C HIS A 144 13.49 4.76 13.17
N VAL A 145 14.14 4.94 14.32
CA VAL A 145 13.66 4.42 15.61
C VAL A 145 12.73 5.44 16.24
N HIS A 146 11.67 5.00 16.92
CA HIS A 146 10.79 5.90 17.65
C HIS A 146 11.60 6.75 18.65
N PRO A 147 11.40 8.08 18.72
CA PRO A 147 12.24 8.97 19.53
C PRO A 147 12.17 8.66 21.04
N ASP A 148 11.00 8.22 21.52
CA ASP A 148 10.77 7.89 22.92
C ASP A 148 11.14 6.42 23.28
N TYR A 149 11.71 5.67 22.33
CA TYR A 149 12.17 4.32 22.61
C TYR A 149 13.46 4.35 23.45
N VAL A 150 13.47 3.56 24.52
CA VAL A 150 14.65 3.32 25.35
C VAL A 150 15.11 1.88 25.13
N ARG A 151 16.41 1.66 25.01
CA ARG A 151 16.96 0.32 24.77
C ARG A 151 16.49 -0.67 25.85
N ASP A 152 16.10 -1.87 25.42
CA ASP A 152 15.61 -2.97 26.26
C ASP A 152 14.25 -2.66 26.96
N SER A 153 13.57 -1.58 26.57
CA SER A 153 12.22 -1.24 27.00
C SER A 153 11.16 -1.86 26.06
N GLY A 154 10.05 -2.30 26.63
CA GLY A 154 8.87 -2.68 25.84
C GLY A 154 8.13 -1.47 25.23
N TYR A 155 8.22 -0.29 25.85
CA TYR A 155 7.50 0.91 25.43
C TYR A 155 8.13 1.57 24.20
N ASN A 156 7.27 2.07 23.29
CA ASN A 156 7.62 2.71 22.02
C ASN A 156 8.55 1.85 21.15
N ASN A 157 8.51 0.53 21.30
CA ASN A 157 9.44 -0.38 20.66
C ASN A 157 9.02 -0.66 19.20
N ILE A 158 9.26 0.33 18.34
CA ILE A 158 8.93 0.32 16.92
C ILE A 158 9.98 1.09 16.11
N ALA A 159 10.23 0.63 14.89
CA ALA A 159 11.12 1.26 13.94
C ALA A 159 10.64 1.10 12.49
N ILE A 160 11.03 2.07 11.65
CA ILE A 160 10.83 2.06 10.19
C ILE A 160 12.20 1.90 9.53
N LEU A 161 12.31 0.91 8.64
CA LEU A 161 13.46 0.72 7.78
C LEU A 161 13.11 1.24 6.38
N LYS A 162 13.85 2.25 5.93
CA LYS A 162 13.85 2.69 4.54
C LYS A 162 14.89 1.92 3.76
N LEU A 163 14.51 1.49 2.57
CA LEU A 163 15.34 0.68 1.69
C LEU A 163 16.09 1.58 0.70
N PHE A 164 17.19 1.06 0.16
CA PHE A 164 18.03 1.79 -0.78
C PHE A 164 17.38 1.94 -2.16
N ASP A 165 16.56 0.96 -2.55
CA ASP A 165 15.84 0.94 -3.82
C ASP A 165 14.46 0.27 -3.62
N LEU A 166 13.62 0.34 -4.64
CA LEU A 166 12.32 -0.34 -4.68
C LEU A 166 12.50 -1.86 -4.71
N LEU A 167 11.63 -2.55 -3.97
CA LEU A 167 11.59 -4.01 -3.94
C LEU A 167 11.14 -4.59 -5.29
N ASP A 168 11.79 -5.68 -5.68
CA ASP A 168 11.43 -6.46 -6.86
C ASP A 168 10.34 -7.49 -6.49
N LEU A 169 9.10 -6.96 -6.39
CA LEU A 169 7.90 -7.69 -5.98
C LEU A 169 7.19 -8.32 -7.20
N PRO A 170 6.67 -9.56 -7.08
CA PRO A 170 5.97 -10.22 -8.17
C PRO A 170 4.62 -9.57 -8.48
N LEU A 171 4.10 -9.81 -9.69
CA LEU A 171 2.75 -9.36 -10.07
C LEU A 171 1.69 -9.88 -9.08
N GLY A 172 0.79 -9.00 -8.68
CA GLY A 172 -0.25 -9.30 -7.68
C GLY A 172 0.22 -9.23 -6.23
N PHE A 173 1.51 -8.97 -5.96
CA PHE A 173 1.96 -8.69 -4.60
C PHE A 173 1.37 -7.36 -4.11
N GLN A 174 0.84 -7.38 -2.89
CA GLN A 174 0.32 -6.19 -2.23
C GLN A 174 1.08 -5.98 -0.91
N PRO A 175 1.72 -4.81 -0.71
CA PRO A 175 2.23 -4.43 0.59
C PRO A 175 1.13 -4.49 1.65
N SER A 176 1.55 -4.69 2.90
CA SER A 176 0.61 -4.78 4.01
C SER A 176 0.02 -3.41 4.34
N CYS A 177 -1.31 -3.33 4.39
CA CYS A 177 -2.01 -2.15 4.89
C CYS A 177 -1.80 -2.01 6.40
N ILE A 178 -1.50 -0.81 6.88
CA ILE A 178 -1.41 -0.54 8.33
C ILE A 178 -2.82 -0.42 8.92
N TYR A 179 -3.11 -1.23 9.94
CA TYR A 179 -4.40 -1.18 10.64
C TYR A 179 -4.40 -0.01 11.64
N HIS A 180 -5.26 0.98 11.41
CA HIS A 180 -5.29 2.23 12.17
C HIS A 180 -6.38 2.28 13.26
N LYS A 181 -7.27 1.28 13.34
CA LYS A 181 -8.33 1.30 14.34
C LYS A 181 -7.78 0.92 15.71
N SER A 182 -8.22 1.66 16.73
CA SER A 182 -7.79 1.47 18.12
C SER A 182 -8.32 0.19 18.76
N ARG A 183 -9.38 -0.43 18.24
CA ARG A 183 -9.85 -1.74 18.68
C ARG A 183 -9.66 -2.76 17.57
N ILE A 184 -9.15 -3.93 17.94
CA ILE A 184 -9.00 -5.09 17.06
C ILE A 184 -10.08 -6.08 17.48
N GLU A 185 -11.13 -6.18 16.68
CA GLU A 185 -12.30 -7.04 16.92
C GLU A 185 -12.28 -8.28 16.01
N ILE A 186 -11.09 -8.63 15.51
CA ILE A 186 -10.88 -9.69 14.54
C ILE A 186 -9.77 -10.59 15.09
N ASP A 187 -9.86 -11.88 14.82
CA ASP A 187 -8.79 -12.82 15.14
C ASP A 187 -7.52 -12.42 14.38
N VAL A 188 -6.39 -12.46 15.09
CA VAL A 188 -5.08 -12.12 14.53
C VAL A 188 -4.23 -13.37 14.48
N LYS A 189 -3.33 -13.45 13.50
CA LYS A 189 -2.35 -14.53 13.41
C LYS A 189 -1.01 -14.06 13.94
N ALA A 190 -0.28 -14.96 14.59
CA ALA A 190 1.11 -14.77 14.99
C ALA A 190 1.99 -15.86 14.37
N TYR A 191 3.30 -15.63 14.33
CA TYR A 191 4.24 -16.51 13.65
C TYR A 191 5.40 -16.92 14.54
N GLY A 192 5.75 -18.20 14.46
CA GLY A 192 6.83 -18.83 15.20
C GLY A 192 7.60 -19.81 14.34
N ASN A 193 8.73 -20.29 14.83
CA ASN A 193 9.46 -21.39 14.23
C ASN A 193 9.56 -22.56 15.21
N GLY A 194 9.40 -23.78 14.71
CA GLY A 194 9.46 -24.98 15.53
C GLY A 194 9.51 -26.26 14.72
N ARG A 195 9.73 -27.39 15.38
CA ARG A 195 9.77 -28.71 14.71
C ARG A 195 8.38 -29.17 14.28
N LEU A 196 8.30 -29.70 13.06
CA LEU A 196 7.07 -30.25 12.49
C LEU A 196 6.48 -31.40 13.30
N ASP A 197 7.32 -32.32 13.79
CA ASP A 197 6.88 -33.51 14.52
C ASP A 197 6.36 -33.24 15.94
N ILE A 198 6.64 -32.07 16.52
CA ILE A 198 6.11 -31.68 17.83
C ILE A 198 4.70 -31.09 17.70
N ASN A 199 4.46 -30.27 16.68
CA ASN A 199 3.24 -29.46 16.54
C ASN A 199 2.22 -30.06 15.56
N ARG A 200 2.43 -31.31 15.11
CA ARG A 200 1.50 -32.03 14.23
C ARG A 200 0.73 -33.10 15.00
N PHE A 201 -0.55 -33.27 14.68
CA PHE A 201 -1.33 -34.40 15.16
C PHE A 201 -0.75 -35.73 14.65
N LEU A 202 -0.46 -36.66 15.56
CA LEU A 202 0.02 -38.00 15.24
C LEU A 202 -1.10 -39.03 15.46
N PHE A 203 -1.49 -39.72 14.39
CA PHE A 203 -2.45 -40.82 14.38
C PHE A 203 -1.76 -42.17 14.09
N ALA A 204 -2.44 -43.28 14.36
CA ALA A 204 -2.00 -44.61 13.93
C ALA A 204 -1.77 -44.64 12.40
N GLY A 205 -0.55 -44.99 11.98
CA GLY A 205 -0.14 -44.95 10.57
C GLY A 205 0.44 -43.62 10.08
N SER A 206 0.67 -42.65 10.97
CA SER A 206 1.37 -41.41 10.61
C SER A 206 2.79 -41.67 10.08
N PRO A 207 3.31 -40.81 9.18
CA PRO A 207 4.69 -40.90 8.73
C PRO A 207 5.69 -40.82 9.89
N PRO A 208 6.92 -41.29 9.69
CA PRO A 208 7.98 -41.20 10.71
C PRO A 208 8.19 -39.76 11.18
N LEU A 209 8.70 -39.61 12.41
CA LEU A 209 9.00 -38.32 13.03
C LEU A 209 9.87 -37.46 12.10
N ASP A 210 9.40 -36.25 11.81
CA ASP A 210 10.06 -35.26 10.96
C ASP A 210 10.64 -34.11 11.81
N PRO A 211 11.94 -34.13 12.12
CA PRO A 211 12.57 -33.15 13.00
C PRO A 211 12.85 -31.81 12.31
N ARG A 212 12.40 -31.60 11.07
CA ARG A 212 12.66 -30.34 10.35
C ARG A 212 11.97 -29.16 11.03
N GLU A 213 12.70 -28.07 11.15
CA GLU A 213 12.19 -26.77 11.57
C GLU A 213 11.32 -26.17 10.46
N SER A 214 10.17 -25.63 10.85
CA SER A 214 9.24 -24.95 9.96
C SER A 214 8.61 -23.74 10.65
N THR A 215 8.22 -22.77 9.84
CA THR A 215 7.31 -21.72 10.30
C THR A 215 5.97 -22.33 10.69
N HIS A 216 5.46 -21.86 11.82
CA HIS A 216 4.16 -22.20 12.36
C HIS A 216 3.30 -20.93 12.42
N VAL A 217 2.03 -21.11 12.12
CA VAL A 217 1.00 -20.08 12.31
C VAL A 217 0.31 -20.36 13.63
N ILE A 218 0.16 -19.32 14.43
CA ILE A 218 -0.48 -19.37 15.74
C ILE A 218 -1.76 -18.55 15.68
N ILE A 219 -2.84 -19.11 16.21
CA ILE A 219 -4.13 -18.45 16.44
C ILE A 219 -4.23 -18.19 17.95
N PRO A 220 -3.76 -17.02 18.44
CA PRO A 220 -3.88 -16.65 19.84
C PRO A 220 -5.27 -16.09 20.18
N THR A 221 -5.64 -16.20 21.45
CA THR A 221 -6.73 -15.42 22.05
C THR A 221 -6.19 -14.12 22.61
N MET A 222 -6.99 -13.06 22.55
CA MET A 222 -6.63 -11.72 23.03
C MET A 222 -7.09 -11.54 24.48
N PHE A 223 -6.21 -11.02 25.32
CA PHE A 223 -6.47 -10.81 26.75
C PHE A 223 -6.40 -9.34 27.13
N ASN A 224 -7.17 -8.98 28.14
CA ASN A 224 -7.07 -7.65 28.77
C ASN A 224 -5.78 -7.55 29.61
N GLU A 225 -5.41 -6.33 29.97
CA GLU A 225 -4.21 -6.05 30.77
C GLU A 225 -4.20 -6.79 32.12
N SER A 226 -5.37 -6.93 32.77
CA SER A 226 -5.52 -7.63 34.06
C SER A 226 -5.33 -9.14 33.98
N ASP A 227 -5.70 -9.72 32.84
CA ASP A 227 -5.75 -11.18 32.64
C ASP A 227 -4.48 -11.67 31.93
N CYS A 228 -3.55 -10.75 31.66
CA CYS A 228 -2.34 -11.05 30.92
C CYS A 228 -1.27 -11.72 31.81
N ILE A 229 -0.88 -12.93 31.44
CA ILE A 229 0.18 -13.68 32.13
C ILE A 229 1.51 -13.40 31.44
N VAL A 230 2.24 -12.39 31.91
CA VAL A 230 3.57 -12.03 31.40
C VAL A 230 4.66 -12.77 32.17
N SER A 231 5.55 -13.44 31.43
CA SER A 231 6.70 -14.14 31.99
C SER A 231 7.59 -13.23 32.84
N ASP A 232 8.05 -13.73 33.99
CA ASP A 232 8.92 -12.98 34.91
C ASP A 232 10.20 -12.48 34.23
N ARG A 233 10.69 -13.18 33.21
CA ARG A 233 11.87 -12.79 32.43
C ARG A 233 11.69 -11.48 31.66
N TYR A 234 10.45 -11.13 31.31
CA TYR A 234 10.12 -9.96 30.50
C TYR A 234 9.65 -8.77 31.35
N ARG A 235 9.33 -8.99 32.63
CA ARG A 235 8.94 -7.93 33.57
C ARG A 235 9.94 -6.77 33.67
N PRO A 236 11.28 -6.98 33.64
CA PRO A 236 12.22 -5.85 33.64
C PRO A 236 12.09 -4.91 32.44
N GLN A 237 11.57 -5.41 31.31
CA GLN A 237 11.34 -4.61 30.09
C GLN A 237 9.98 -3.88 30.13
N LEU A 238 9.10 -4.28 31.06
CA LEU A 238 7.77 -3.71 31.29
C LEU A 238 7.60 -3.23 32.74
N PRO A 239 8.45 -2.31 33.23
CA PRO A 239 8.46 -1.88 34.64
C PRO A 239 7.14 -1.25 35.11
N HIS A 240 6.33 -0.69 34.21
CA HIS A 240 5.02 -0.10 34.51
C HIS A 240 3.86 -1.01 34.07
N GLY A 241 4.12 -2.27 33.77
CA GLY A 241 3.14 -3.20 33.22
C GLY A 241 2.81 -2.91 31.76
N LEU A 242 1.67 -3.43 31.30
CA LEU A 242 1.21 -3.19 29.94
C LEU A 242 0.66 -1.77 29.77
N ALA A 243 0.78 -1.26 28.56
CA ALA A 243 0.32 0.06 28.17
C ALA A 243 -0.61 -0.10 26.96
N ARG A 244 -1.32 0.97 26.58
CA ARG A 244 -2.28 0.94 25.45
C ARG A 244 -1.66 0.57 24.10
N GLU A 245 -0.34 0.75 23.96
CA GLU A 245 0.44 0.35 22.79
C GLU A 245 0.74 -1.15 22.75
N HIS A 246 0.48 -1.88 23.82
CA HIS A 246 0.74 -3.31 23.91
C HIS A 246 -0.54 -4.12 23.66
N LEU A 247 -0.39 -5.21 22.92
CA LEU A 247 -1.38 -6.29 22.86
C LEU A 247 -0.89 -7.47 23.68
N CYS A 248 -1.78 -8.06 24.47
CA CYS A 248 -1.55 -9.31 25.15
C CYS A 248 -2.32 -10.42 24.45
N LEU A 249 -1.60 -11.43 23.97
CA LEU A 249 -2.12 -12.49 23.13
C LEU A 249 -1.57 -13.82 23.61
N GLY A 250 -2.37 -14.87 23.60
CA GLY A 250 -1.86 -16.17 24.01
C GLY A 250 -2.89 -17.27 24.01
N ASN A 251 -2.45 -18.42 24.50
CA ASN A 251 -3.25 -19.62 24.66
C ASN A 251 -2.89 -20.20 26.03
N GLU A 252 -3.90 -20.47 26.87
CA GLU A 252 -3.65 -20.90 28.25
C GLU A 252 -3.00 -22.30 28.34
N VAL A 253 -3.12 -23.10 27.28
CA VAL A 253 -2.50 -24.42 27.20
C VAL A 253 -0.98 -24.27 27.12
N PHE A 254 -0.24 -24.88 28.05
CA PHE A 254 1.21 -24.92 27.99
C PHE A 254 1.68 -25.88 26.89
N GLN A 255 2.59 -25.40 26.04
CA GLN A 255 3.32 -26.29 25.15
C GLN A 255 4.62 -26.80 25.79
N VAL A 256 5.16 -27.85 25.19
CA VAL A 256 6.52 -28.31 25.48
C VAL A 256 7.46 -27.14 25.19
N PRO A 257 8.33 -26.74 26.14
CA PRO A 257 9.24 -25.62 25.91
C PRO A 257 10.01 -25.76 24.60
N ARG A 258 10.15 -24.65 23.87
CA ARG A 258 10.85 -24.59 22.57
C ARG A 258 10.17 -25.37 21.43
N SER A 259 8.92 -25.79 21.60
CA SER A 259 8.10 -26.29 20.50
C SER A 259 7.84 -25.21 19.45
N CYS A 260 7.83 -23.95 19.87
CA CYS A 260 7.60 -22.79 19.03
C CYS A 260 8.38 -21.60 19.58
N ASP A 261 9.40 -21.14 18.87
CA ASP A 261 10.13 -19.92 19.17
C ASP A 261 9.47 -18.75 18.41
N LEU A 262 9.01 -17.72 19.14
CA LEU A 262 8.35 -16.55 18.56
C LEU A 262 9.30 -15.80 17.60
N LEU A 263 8.81 -15.43 16.42
CA LEU A 263 9.57 -14.63 15.46
C LEU A 263 9.50 -13.15 15.85
N ILE A 264 10.48 -12.63 16.60
CA ILE A 264 10.47 -11.23 17.07
C ILE A 264 10.49 -10.23 15.91
N GLY A 265 9.63 -9.22 15.98
CA GLY A 265 9.41 -8.21 14.94
C GLY A 265 8.52 -8.68 13.79
N SER A 266 8.06 -9.94 13.79
CA SER A 266 7.11 -10.43 12.80
C SER A 266 5.78 -9.71 12.93
N VAL A 267 5.03 -9.67 11.83
CA VAL A 267 3.70 -9.10 11.82
C VAL A 267 2.71 -9.97 12.58
N LEU A 268 1.74 -9.32 13.22
CA LEU A 268 0.45 -9.91 13.55
C LEU A 268 -0.59 -9.36 12.58
N ASP A 269 -1.21 -10.25 11.80
CA ASP A 269 -2.00 -9.87 10.64
C ASP A 269 -3.34 -10.60 10.52
N GLU A 270 -4.15 -10.11 9.57
CA GLU A 270 -5.28 -10.84 8.99
C GLU A 270 -5.58 -10.33 7.56
N TRP A 271 -6.21 -11.18 6.75
CA TRP A 271 -6.71 -10.84 5.42
C TRP A 271 -8.15 -10.31 5.52
N LEU A 272 -8.35 -9.02 5.24
CA LEU A 272 -9.65 -8.36 5.33
C LEU A 272 -10.14 -7.89 3.97
N GLY A 273 -11.43 -8.06 3.69
CA GLY A 273 -11.97 -7.73 2.38
C GLY A 273 -13.49 -7.82 2.27
N LYS A 274 -14.04 -7.28 1.18
CA LYS A 274 -15.45 -7.44 0.80
C LYS A 274 -15.52 -7.87 -0.66
N GLY A 275 -16.10 -9.05 -0.91
CA GLY A 275 -16.13 -9.66 -2.25
C GLY A 275 -14.74 -10.15 -2.68
N ASN A 276 -14.32 -9.83 -3.91
CA ASN A 276 -13.03 -10.31 -4.46
C ASN A 276 -11.81 -9.47 -4.04
N ASN A 277 -12.01 -8.37 -3.31
CA ASN A 277 -10.91 -7.50 -2.88
C ASN A 277 -10.55 -7.82 -1.44
N VAL A 278 -9.49 -8.60 -1.26
CA VAL A 278 -8.95 -8.99 0.05
C VAL A 278 -7.55 -8.40 0.18
N TYR A 279 -7.31 -7.68 1.27
CA TYR A 279 -6.06 -7.00 1.57
C TYR A 279 -5.43 -7.54 2.85
N HIS A 280 -4.11 -7.63 2.83
CA HIS A 280 -3.33 -8.01 4.00
C HIS A 280 -3.20 -6.82 4.96
N HIS A 281 -3.60 -6.98 6.22
CA HIS A 281 -3.52 -5.92 7.23
C HIS A 281 -2.52 -6.28 8.32
N ALA A 282 -1.52 -5.42 8.54
CA ALA A 282 -0.62 -5.48 9.69
C ALA A 282 -1.26 -4.74 10.86
N MET A 283 -1.45 -5.42 11.98
CA MET A 283 -2.11 -4.85 13.17
C MET A 283 -1.13 -4.57 14.29
N ALA A 284 -0.16 -5.45 14.48
CA ALA A 284 0.87 -5.33 15.50
C ALA A 284 2.17 -6.01 15.05
N LEU A 285 3.22 -5.84 15.84
CA LEU A 285 4.52 -6.47 15.66
C LEU A 285 4.85 -7.28 16.92
N SER A 286 5.23 -8.54 16.76
CA SER A 286 5.60 -9.41 17.87
C SER A 286 6.80 -8.82 18.62
N LEU A 287 6.66 -8.67 19.94
CA LEU A 287 7.65 -7.97 20.76
C LEU A 287 8.33 -8.92 21.73
N LEU A 288 7.57 -9.59 22.61
CA LEU A 288 8.10 -10.48 23.66
C LEU A 288 7.30 -11.78 23.69
N GLY A 289 7.98 -12.91 23.85
CA GLY A 289 7.34 -14.22 24.03
C GLY A 289 8.33 -15.36 23.83
N ARG A 290 8.21 -16.44 24.62
CA ARG A 290 9.09 -17.62 24.50
C ARG A 290 8.45 -18.68 23.61
N ASP A 291 7.33 -19.22 24.07
CA ASP A 291 6.65 -20.37 23.46
C ASP A 291 5.46 -19.92 22.58
N CYS A 292 5.68 -18.89 21.75
CA CYS A 292 4.67 -18.29 20.87
C CYS A 292 3.33 -17.91 21.54
N GLY A 293 3.36 -17.57 22.84
CA GLY A 293 2.18 -17.18 23.61
C GLY A 293 1.43 -18.32 24.30
N PHE A 294 1.96 -19.55 24.30
CA PHE A 294 1.37 -20.70 25.00
C PHE A 294 1.84 -20.74 26.47
N GLY A 295 0.88 -20.81 27.40
CA GLY A 295 1.09 -20.80 28.85
C GLY A 295 1.48 -19.44 29.44
N GLU A 296 2.43 -18.74 28.80
CA GLU A 296 2.75 -17.34 29.07
C GLU A 296 2.42 -16.52 27.82
N HIS A 297 1.69 -15.42 28.00
CA HIS A 297 1.19 -14.63 26.88
C HIS A 297 2.32 -13.89 26.16
N LEU A 298 2.22 -13.82 24.83
CA LEU A 298 3.07 -12.99 24.01
C LEU A 298 2.58 -11.55 24.05
N ILE A 299 3.53 -10.62 24.02
CA ILE A 299 3.29 -9.19 23.95
C ILE A 299 3.67 -8.70 22.55
N ALA A 300 2.85 -7.82 21.98
CA ALA A 300 3.09 -7.23 20.68
C ALA A 300 2.89 -5.70 20.70
N THR A 301 3.69 -4.98 19.91
CA THR A 301 3.58 -3.53 19.71
C THR A 301 2.47 -3.24 18.70
N LYS A 302 1.43 -2.53 19.14
CA LYS A 302 0.25 -2.20 18.36
C LYS A 302 0.51 -1.02 17.43
N LEU A 303 0.37 -1.24 16.13
CA LEU A 303 0.69 -0.23 15.12
C LEU A 303 -0.22 1.01 15.21
N ALA A 304 -1.50 0.83 15.56
CA ALA A 304 -2.47 1.92 15.68
C ALA A 304 -2.04 3.04 16.63
N ASN A 305 -1.28 2.71 17.68
CA ASN A 305 -0.81 3.67 18.68
C ASN A 305 0.38 4.51 18.21
N HIS A 306 1.05 4.11 17.13
CA HIS A 306 2.21 4.81 16.57
C HIS A 306 1.93 5.41 15.19
N VAL A 307 0.66 5.45 14.74
CA VAL A 307 0.29 5.95 13.40
C VAL A 307 0.75 7.38 13.18
N ASP A 308 0.63 8.26 14.17
CA ASP A 308 1.00 9.67 14.00
C ASP A 308 2.52 9.85 13.88
N TRP A 309 3.31 9.10 14.66
CA TRP A 309 4.75 9.03 14.48
C TRP A 309 5.11 8.44 13.11
N MET A 310 4.48 7.33 12.70
CA MET A 310 4.74 6.74 11.39
C MET A 310 4.43 7.72 10.26
N LYS A 311 3.33 8.48 10.34
CA LYS A 311 3.01 9.54 9.38
C LYS A 311 4.10 10.60 9.33
N SER A 312 4.62 11.05 10.48
CA SER A 312 5.71 12.05 10.50
C SER A 312 6.98 11.60 9.78
N VAL A 313 7.24 10.28 9.74
CA VAL A 313 8.40 9.69 9.06
C VAL A 313 8.11 9.38 7.60
N LEU A 314 6.94 8.82 7.31
CA LEU A 314 6.55 8.36 5.97
C LEU A 314 6.01 9.49 5.09
N LEU A 315 5.47 10.55 5.68
CA LEU A 315 4.86 11.71 5.03
C LEU A 315 5.53 13.02 5.54
N PRO A 316 6.85 13.19 5.37
CA PRO A 316 7.61 14.29 5.98
C PRO A 316 7.20 15.70 5.50
N ASP A 317 6.40 15.81 4.43
CA ASP A 317 5.89 17.07 3.90
C ASP A 317 4.54 17.52 4.51
N GLN A 318 3.93 16.72 5.40
CA GLN A 318 2.79 17.18 6.20
C GLN A 318 3.28 18.03 7.37
N VAL A 319 3.34 19.35 7.16
CA VAL A 319 3.68 20.32 8.21
C VAL A 319 2.57 20.36 9.26
N ASP A 320 2.98 20.25 10.53
CA ASP A 320 2.17 20.32 11.75
C ASP A 320 1.35 21.63 11.79
N SER A 321 0.02 21.50 11.78
CA SER A 321 -0.95 22.57 11.49
C SER A 321 -1.30 23.46 12.68
N SER A 322 -0.48 23.46 13.73
CA SER A 322 -0.91 24.02 15.02
C SER A 322 -0.74 25.53 15.19
N ASN A 323 -0.05 26.29 14.32
CA ASN A 323 0.21 27.73 14.59
C ASN A 323 0.52 28.69 13.41
N VAL A 324 0.09 28.46 12.17
CA VAL A 324 0.39 29.40 11.06
C VAL A 324 -0.80 29.55 10.11
N VAL A 325 -1.10 30.79 9.71
CA VAL A 325 -1.93 31.26 8.57
C VAL A 325 -2.69 30.16 7.83
N HIS A 326 -4.02 30.24 7.78
CA HIS A 326 -4.86 29.28 7.04
C HIS A 326 -4.49 29.23 5.55
N PHE A 327 -3.62 28.28 5.21
CA PHE A 327 -3.49 27.73 3.87
C PHE A 327 -4.54 26.63 3.79
N VAL A 328 -5.61 26.86 3.02
CA VAL A 328 -6.72 25.90 2.94
C VAL A 328 -6.26 24.57 2.36
N ASP A 329 -5.25 24.59 1.49
CA ASP A 329 -4.50 23.44 0.98
C ASP A 329 -3.33 23.96 0.11
N ARG A 330 -2.12 23.40 0.27
CA ARG A 330 -0.93 23.80 -0.52
C ARG A 330 -1.03 23.36 -1.98
N ASP A 331 -1.95 22.45 -2.31
CA ASP A 331 -2.23 22.01 -3.66
C ASP A 331 -3.16 22.97 -4.43
N LEU A 332 -3.75 23.98 -3.75
CA LEU A 332 -4.67 24.94 -4.36
C LEU A 332 -3.95 25.99 -5.22
N ARG A 333 -3.88 25.73 -6.52
CA ARG A 333 -3.33 26.63 -7.55
C ARG A 333 -4.36 27.65 -8.04
N GLU A 334 -3.88 28.67 -8.73
CA GLU A 334 -4.75 29.62 -9.42
C GLU A 334 -5.77 28.86 -10.29
N GLY A 335 -7.05 29.19 -10.17
CA GLY A 335 -8.18 28.48 -10.79
C GLY A 335 -8.85 27.40 -9.93
N ASN A 336 -8.30 27.03 -8.76
CA ASN A 336 -8.91 26.04 -7.88
C ASN A 336 -10.07 26.62 -7.05
N SER A 337 -11.11 25.81 -6.83
CA SER A 337 -12.22 26.17 -5.95
C SER A 337 -11.76 26.18 -4.49
N CYS A 338 -12.20 27.18 -3.73
CA CYS A 338 -11.84 27.39 -2.34
C CYS A 338 -13.02 27.99 -1.58
N ASN A 339 -12.97 28.00 -0.24
CA ASN A 339 -14.00 28.64 0.59
C ASN A 339 -13.43 29.87 1.28
N VAL A 340 -14.13 30.98 1.12
CA VAL A 340 -13.73 32.28 1.69
C VAL A 340 -13.96 32.30 3.20
N ASP A 341 -15.09 31.75 3.67
CA ASP A 341 -15.51 31.70 5.08
C ASP A 341 -16.50 30.53 5.29
N ASP A 342 -16.06 29.26 5.37
CA ASP A 342 -16.85 28.00 5.59
C ASP A 342 -18.18 27.77 4.81
N HIS A 343 -18.67 28.74 4.04
CA HIS A 343 -20.03 28.83 3.52
C HIS A 343 -20.11 29.61 2.19
N GLN A 344 -19.06 30.35 1.80
CA GLN A 344 -19.04 31.10 0.54
C GLN A 344 -18.01 30.51 -0.44
N PRO A 345 -18.45 29.99 -1.61
CA PRO A 345 -17.55 29.44 -2.61
C PRO A 345 -16.76 30.55 -3.32
N GLY A 346 -15.48 30.28 -3.56
CA GLY A 346 -14.52 31.16 -4.21
C GLY A 346 -13.60 30.38 -5.15
N VAL A 347 -12.76 31.13 -5.86
CA VAL A 347 -11.70 30.60 -6.71
C VAL A 347 -10.37 31.25 -6.33
N CYS A 348 -9.33 30.45 -6.25
CA CYS A 348 -7.96 30.90 -6.07
C CYS A 348 -7.53 31.75 -7.26
N VAL A 349 -7.24 33.03 -7.06
CA VAL A 349 -6.78 33.94 -8.12
C VAL A 349 -5.64 34.81 -7.60
N LYS A 350 -4.80 35.34 -8.50
CA LYS A 350 -3.84 36.37 -8.11
C LYS A 350 -4.56 37.56 -7.48
N ILE A 351 -3.93 38.16 -6.47
CA ILE A 351 -4.49 39.28 -5.68
C ILE A 351 -4.97 40.44 -6.56
N GLU A 352 -4.33 40.64 -7.72
CA GLU A 352 -4.64 41.66 -8.71
C GLU A 352 -5.89 41.36 -9.55
N ARG A 353 -6.33 40.09 -9.60
CA ARG A 353 -7.46 39.59 -10.41
C ARG A 353 -8.80 39.55 -9.65
N CYS A 354 -8.80 39.86 -8.36
CA CYS A 354 -10.01 39.94 -7.53
C CYS A 354 -10.52 41.39 -7.50
N SER A 355 -11.75 41.66 -7.96
CA SER A 355 -12.24 43.02 -8.26
C SER A 355 -12.49 43.94 -7.04
N VAL A 356 -12.37 43.42 -5.82
CA VAL A 356 -12.62 44.18 -4.58
C VAL A 356 -11.39 45.04 -4.23
N PRO A 357 -11.55 46.24 -3.62
CA PRO A 357 -10.45 46.97 -2.98
C PRO A 357 -9.84 46.10 -1.87
N TRP A 358 -8.82 45.31 -2.23
CA TRP A 358 -8.27 44.23 -1.42
C TRP A 358 -7.90 44.66 0.01
N LYS A 359 -7.44 45.90 0.19
CA LYS A 359 -7.11 46.48 1.51
C LYS A 359 -8.32 46.63 2.43
N GLU A 360 -9.51 46.92 1.91
CA GLU A 360 -10.74 47.02 2.71
C GLU A 360 -11.34 45.66 3.02
N TYR A 361 -11.14 44.69 2.13
CA TYR A 361 -11.56 43.30 2.30
C TYR A 361 -10.75 42.58 3.39
N ALA A 362 -9.42 42.66 3.33
CA ALA A 362 -8.52 42.07 4.33
C ALA A 362 -8.64 42.70 5.72
N ALA A 363 -9.09 43.96 5.81
CA ALA A 363 -9.30 44.65 7.09
C ALA A 363 -10.58 44.21 7.83
N ARG A 364 -11.50 43.51 7.15
CA ARG A 364 -12.83 43.17 7.67
C ARG A 364 -13.11 41.67 7.76
N ARG A 365 -12.24 40.82 7.19
CA ARG A 365 -12.45 39.36 7.11
C ARG A 365 -11.15 38.58 7.27
N LEU A 366 -11.29 37.29 7.59
CA LEU A 366 -10.19 36.33 7.54
C LEU A 366 -9.78 36.15 6.07
N VAL A 367 -8.48 36.11 5.80
CA VAL A 367 -7.96 35.94 4.45
C VAL A 367 -7.44 34.52 4.28
N THR A 368 -8.03 33.81 3.33
CA THR A 368 -7.56 32.51 2.86
C THR A 368 -6.55 32.68 1.72
N PHE A 369 -5.32 32.25 1.96
CA PHE A 369 -4.30 32.15 0.92
C PHE A 369 -4.29 30.73 0.34
N CYS A 370 -4.08 30.63 -0.97
CA CYS A 370 -3.96 29.35 -1.67
C CYS A 370 -2.48 28.94 -1.73
N THR A 371 -1.92 28.65 -2.91
CA THR A 371 -0.50 28.22 -3.07
C THR A 371 0.56 29.22 -2.60
N THR A 372 0.32 30.52 -2.73
CA THR A 372 1.32 31.56 -2.43
C THR A 372 0.67 32.77 -1.75
N SER A 373 1.47 33.62 -1.12
CA SER A 373 1.00 34.89 -0.52
C SER A 373 0.43 35.89 -1.53
N SER A 374 0.62 35.64 -2.84
CA SER A 374 0.05 36.41 -3.94
C SER A 374 -1.24 35.82 -4.55
N VAL A 375 -1.65 34.62 -4.14
CA VAL A 375 -2.85 33.92 -4.64
C VAL A 375 -3.83 33.70 -3.51
N ILE A 376 -5.03 34.26 -3.66
CA ILE A 376 -6.04 34.36 -2.60
C ILE A 376 -7.32 33.64 -3.03
N CYS A 377 -8.08 33.15 -2.07
CA CYS A 377 -9.43 32.69 -2.35
C CYS A 377 -10.36 33.89 -2.57
N CYS A 378 -10.78 34.15 -3.81
CA CYS A 378 -11.66 35.26 -4.17
C CYS A 378 -13.09 34.74 -4.42
N PRO A 379 -14.15 35.38 -3.90
CA PRO A 379 -15.53 35.00 -4.21
C PRO A 379 -15.77 34.91 -5.72
N VAL A 380 -16.46 33.86 -6.19
CA VAL A 380 -16.67 33.61 -7.63
C VAL A 380 -17.28 34.82 -8.35
N GLU A 381 -18.17 35.55 -7.69
CA GLU A 381 -18.84 36.75 -8.23
C GLU A 381 -17.91 37.96 -8.44
N GLU A 382 -16.74 37.93 -7.80
CA GLU A 382 -15.72 38.99 -7.78
C GLU A 382 -14.45 38.59 -8.55
N VAL A 383 -14.41 37.38 -9.12
CA VAL A 383 -13.36 36.93 -10.02
C VAL A 383 -13.68 37.48 -11.40
N GLY A 384 -12.96 38.53 -11.81
CA GLY A 384 -12.96 39.04 -13.18
C GLY A 384 -14.33 39.20 -13.82
N LYS A 385 -14.97 40.37 -13.66
CA LYS A 385 -16.00 40.87 -14.59
C LYS A 385 -15.38 41.15 -15.99
N MET A 386 -14.81 40.14 -16.63
CA MET A 386 -14.30 40.16 -18.00
C MET A 386 -14.86 38.96 -18.78
N ASN A 387 -15.91 39.26 -19.54
CA ASN A 387 -16.39 38.62 -20.77
C ASN A 387 -16.52 37.08 -20.83
N ASN A 388 -17.75 36.66 -20.51
CA ASN A 388 -18.47 35.54 -21.13
C ASN A 388 -18.06 35.33 -22.61
N SER A 389 -17.39 34.22 -22.90
CA SER A 389 -17.30 33.67 -24.25
C SER A 389 -17.91 32.27 -24.29
N LEU A 390 -18.55 31.91 -25.40
CA LEU A 390 -19.31 30.69 -25.66
C LEU A 390 -18.50 29.37 -25.54
N ILE A 391 -17.21 29.44 -25.17
CA ILE A 391 -16.27 28.31 -25.16
C ILE A 391 -16.31 27.55 -23.82
N HIS A 392 -16.57 28.26 -22.70
CA HIS A 392 -16.89 27.63 -21.41
C HIS A 392 -18.13 26.73 -21.53
N HIS A 393 -19.05 27.01 -22.45
CA HIS A 393 -20.24 26.18 -22.63
C HIS A 393 -19.95 24.85 -23.36
N GLY A 394 -18.90 24.76 -24.19
CA GLY A 394 -18.59 23.57 -24.98
C GLY A 394 -17.81 22.49 -24.22
N ILE A 395 -16.82 22.91 -23.43
CA ILE A 395 -15.98 21.98 -22.63
C ILE A 395 -16.79 21.40 -21.45
N PHE A 396 -17.61 22.20 -20.79
CA PHE A 396 -18.36 21.78 -19.60
C PHE A 396 -19.67 21.03 -19.92
N HIS A 397 -20.26 21.21 -21.12
CA HIS A 397 -21.46 20.46 -21.56
C HIS A 397 -21.17 19.26 -22.46
N CYS A 398 -19.90 18.90 -22.67
CA CYS A 398 -19.51 17.74 -23.48
C CYS A 398 -20.23 16.43 -23.07
N PRO A 399 -20.36 16.07 -21.77
CA PRO A 399 -20.96 14.80 -21.39
C PRO A 399 -22.41 14.66 -21.88
N SER A 400 -23.24 15.69 -21.70
CA SER A 400 -24.63 15.70 -22.17
C SER A 400 -24.72 15.59 -23.69
N PHE A 401 -23.81 16.28 -24.40
CA PHE A 401 -23.74 16.22 -25.85
C PHE A 401 -23.36 14.82 -26.36
N VAL A 402 -22.30 14.22 -25.82
CA VAL A 402 -21.85 12.88 -26.22
C VAL A 402 -22.91 11.81 -25.90
N GLN A 403 -23.64 11.96 -24.79
CA GLN A 403 -24.75 11.07 -24.43
C GLN A 403 -25.93 11.15 -25.42
N SER A 404 -26.14 12.30 -26.08
CA SER A 404 -27.20 12.47 -27.08
C SER A 404 -26.93 11.74 -28.40
N ILE A 405 -25.69 11.31 -28.64
CA ILE A 405 -25.30 10.60 -29.85
C ILE A 405 -25.49 9.08 -29.65
N PRO A 406 -26.14 8.37 -30.59
CA PRO A 406 -26.25 6.91 -30.54
C PRO A 406 -24.90 6.26 -30.88
N ARG A 407 -24.10 5.96 -29.86
CA ARG A 407 -22.70 5.47 -30.00
C ARG A 407 -22.63 3.96 -30.25
N LYS A 408 -21.88 3.56 -31.29
CA LYS A 408 -21.54 2.15 -31.63
C LYS A 408 -20.14 1.72 -31.18
N THR A 409 -19.30 2.66 -30.78
CA THR A 409 -17.92 2.45 -30.32
C THR A 409 -17.64 3.35 -29.12
N SER A 410 -16.69 2.98 -28.27
CA SER A 410 -16.30 3.71 -27.06
C SER A 410 -15.24 4.79 -27.29
N LEU A 411 -14.52 4.73 -28.41
CA LEU A 411 -13.37 5.61 -28.71
C LEU A 411 -13.54 6.27 -30.09
N GLY A 412 -14.74 6.76 -30.38
CA GLY A 412 -15.06 7.48 -31.62
C GLY A 412 -14.32 8.82 -31.78
N SER A 413 -13.61 9.26 -30.74
CA SER A 413 -12.83 10.49 -30.70
C SER A 413 -11.39 10.31 -31.17
N LEU A 414 -10.90 9.07 -31.27
CA LEU A 414 -9.51 8.81 -31.63
C LEU A 414 -9.26 8.99 -33.13
N VAL A 415 -8.15 9.65 -33.45
CA VAL A 415 -7.70 9.89 -34.82
C VAL A 415 -6.23 9.54 -34.98
N HIS A 416 -5.87 9.12 -36.19
CA HIS A 416 -4.50 9.04 -36.68
C HIS A 416 -4.07 10.37 -37.27
N ILE A 417 -2.82 10.76 -37.01
CA ILE A 417 -2.18 11.94 -37.56
C ILE A 417 -1.14 11.47 -38.57
N GLY A 418 -1.29 11.90 -39.82
CA GLY A 418 -0.54 11.38 -40.95
C GLY A 418 0.29 12.40 -41.72
N TRP A 419 1.44 11.96 -42.19
CA TRP A 419 2.36 12.70 -43.06
C TRP A 419 2.51 11.99 -44.41
N ILE A 420 2.55 12.78 -45.48
CA ILE A 420 2.74 12.31 -46.85
C ILE A 420 4.21 12.48 -47.22
N GLU A 421 4.97 11.39 -47.17
CA GLU A 421 6.36 11.34 -47.59
C GLU A 421 6.49 10.49 -48.85
N GLN A 422 7.09 11.04 -49.92
CA GLN A 422 7.32 10.31 -51.19
C GLN A 422 6.07 9.59 -51.76
N GLN A 423 4.90 10.24 -51.68
CA GLN A 423 3.58 9.68 -52.07
C GLN A 423 3.07 8.53 -51.18
N THR A 424 3.73 8.24 -50.06
CA THR A 424 3.26 7.28 -49.05
C THR A 424 2.73 8.02 -47.82
N LEU A 425 1.53 7.66 -47.39
CA LEU A 425 0.92 8.21 -46.18
C LEU A 425 1.31 7.33 -45.00
N THR A 426 2.01 7.92 -44.03
CA THR A 426 2.41 7.24 -42.79
C THR A 426 1.73 7.87 -41.58
N TYR A 427 1.27 7.03 -40.65
CA TYR A 427 0.68 7.47 -39.39
C TYR A 427 1.71 7.29 -38.28
N GLN A 428 2.27 8.40 -37.80
CA GLN A 428 3.31 8.40 -36.78
C GLN A 428 2.75 8.68 -35.39
N CYS A 429 1.54 9.25 -35.33
CA CYS A 429 0.95 9.77 -34.12
C CYS A 429 -0.56 9.59 -34.07
N ALA A 430 -1.11 9.78 -32.86
CA ALA A 430 -2.54 9.84 -32.63
C ALA A 430 -2.96 11.17 -31.99
N GLY A 431 -4.24 11.48 -32.13
CA GLY A 431 -4.87 12.61 -31.45
C GLY A 431 -6.28 12.28 -31.01
N THR A 432 -6.91 13.22 -30.32
CA THR A 432 -8.30 13.12 -29.87
C THR A 432 -9.11 14.31 -30.34
N ILE A 433 -10.24 14.05 -30.97
CA ILE A 433 -11.23 15.06 -31.32
C ILE A 433 -11.86 15.59 -30.03
N ILE A 434 -11.74 16.91 -29.82
CA ILE A 434 -12.31 17.59 -28.63
C ILE A 434 -13.52 18.46 -28.99
N ASN A 435 -13.62 18.92 -30.24
CA ASN A 435 -14.78 19.62 -30.78
C ASN A 435 -14.85 19.47 -32.32
N LYS A 436 -15.76 20.20 -32.98
CA LYS A 436 -15.98 20.09 -34.44
C LYS A 436 -14.77 20.47 -35.30
N PHE A 437 -13.85 21.27 -34.79
CA PHE A 437 -12.72 21.80 -35.56
C PHE A 437 -11.36 21.46 -34.95
N MET A 438 -11.33 20.85 -33.76
CA MET A 438 -10.10 20.72 -32.99
C MET A 438 -9.79 19.27 -32.63
N VAL A 439 -8.53 18.91 -32.86
CA VAL A 439 -7.90 17.69 -32.38
C VAL A 439 -6.78 18.08 -31.41
N LEU A 440 -6.72 17.38 -30.28
CA LEU A 440 -5.67 17.53 -29.28
C LEU A 440 -4.62 16.41 -29.43
N THR A 441 -3.34 16.76 -29.32
CA THR A 441 -2.20 15.83 -29.37
C THR A 441 -1.00 16.42 -28.61
N THR A 442 0.17 15.79 -28.66
CA THR A 442 1.41 16.31 -28.06
C THR A 442 2.21 17.16 -29.04
N ALA A 443 2.93 18.16 -28.53
CA ALA A 443 3.79 19.02 -29.35
C ALA A 443 5.02 18.27 -29.87
N SER A 444 5.54 17.33 -29.07
CA SER A 444 6.64 16.44 -29.38
C SER A 444 6.30 15.48 -30.53
N CYS A 445 5.06 14.99 -30.58
CA CYS A 445 4.55 14.13 -31.64
C CYS A 445 4.66 14.82 -33.01
N LEU A 446 4.26 16.08 -33.05
CA LEU A 446 4.22 16.86 -34.27
C LEU A 446 5.60 17.27 -34.80
N GLY A 447 6.70 16.95 -34.09
CA GLY A 447 8.07 17.18 -34.55
C GLY A 447 8.32 18.61 -35.06
N LYS A 448 9.00 18.75 -36.21
CA LYS A 448 9.22 20.06 -36.88
C LYS A 448 8.33 20.28 -38.10
N THR A 449 7.68 19.24 -38.60
CA THR A 449 6.85 19.25 -39.79
C THR A 449 5.37 19.41 -39.42
N ILE A 450 4.57 19.98 -40.31
CA ILE A 450 3.12 20.06 -40.12
C ILE A 450 2.52 18.78 -40.72
N PRO A 451 1.62 18.07 -40.01
CA PRO A 451 0.92 16.92 -40.59
C PRO A 451 0.02 17.34 -41.75
N ASP A 452 -0.18 16.41 -42.69
CA ASP A 452 -0.96 16.67 -43.90
C ASP A 452 -2.44 16.31 -43.72
N VAL A 453 -2.73 15.24 -42.97
CA VAL A 453 -4.09 14.71 -42.84
C VAL A 453 -4.38 14.16 -41.44
N ILE A 454 -5.64 14.31 -41.04
CA ILE A 454 -6.24 13.61 -39.90
C ILE A 454 -7.18 12.53 -40.41
N GLN A 455 -7.06 11.30 -39.89
CA GLN A 455 -7.97 10.20 -40.22
C GLN A 455 -8.55 9.58 -38.93
N PRO A 456 -9.87 9.64 -38.69
CA PRO A 456 -10.48 8.91 -37.58
C PRO A 456 -10.30 7.40 -37.69
N ILE A 457 -10.21 6.69 -36.57
CA ILE A 457 -10.01 5.23 -36.59
C ILE A 457 -11.22 4.52 -37.24
N ASN A 458 -12.43 4.85 -36.82
CA ASN A 458 -13.62 4.18 -37.36
C ASN A 458 -14.15 4.82 -38.65
N ASN A 459 -13.34 5.64 -39.33
CA ASN A 459 -13.73 6.32 -40.57
C ASN A 459 -12.50 6.61 -41.47
N LEU A 460 -12.50 6.08 -42.69
CA LEU A 460 -11.42 6.29 -43.66
C LEU A 460 -11.41 7.69 -44.31
N THR A 461 -12.37 8.56 -43.98
CA THR A 461 -12.37 9.96 -44.42
C THR A 461 -11.14 10.69 -43.87
N LYS A 462 -10.39 11.33 -44.76
CA LYS A 462 -9.24 12.17 -44.42
C LYS A 462 -9.68 13.62 -44.37
N PHE A 463 -9.29 14.32 -43.31
CA PHE A 463 -9.63 15.71 -43.09
C PHE A 463 -8.38 16.60 -43.24
N PRO A 464 -8.46 17.69 -44.03
CA PRO A 464 -7.35 18.62 -44.21
C PRO A 464 -7.14 19.52 -42.99
N ILE A 465 -5.87 19.84 -42.73
CA ILE A 465 -5.45 20.66 -41.59
C ILE A 465 -5.33 22.12 -42.01
N ASP A 466 -5.88 23.02 -41.19
CA ASP A 466 -5.77 24.48 -41.35
C ASP A 466 -4.55 25.03 -40.61
N ALA A 467 -4.42 24.69 -39.33
CA ALA A 467 -3.36 25.22 -38.48
C ALA A 467 -2.95 24.24 -37.38
N VAL A 468 -1.72 24.40 -36.90
CA VAL A 468 -1.18 23.69 -35.74
C VAL A 468 -0.70 24.71 -34.72
N LEU A 469 -1.18 24.59 -33.49
CA LEU A 469 -0.80 25.43 -32.36
C LEU A 469 -0.11 24.58 -31.30
N ARG A 470 1.17 24.83 -31.05
CA ARG A 470 1.94 24.17 -29.98
C ARG A 470 1.91 25.06 -28.74
N HIS A 471 1.94 24.46 -27.56
CA HIS A 471 2.06 25.23 -26.32
C HIS A 471 3.36 26.05 -26.34
N PRO A 472 3.32 27.36 -26.05
CA PRO A 472 4.49 28.23 -26.14
C PRO A 472 5.62 27.82 -25.19
N ASP A 473 5.25 27.31 -24.01
CA ASP A 473 6.20 26.85 -22.99
C ASP A 473 6.55 25.36 -23.10
N PHE A 474 6.34 24.73 -24.26
CA PHE A 474 6.75 23.34 -24.49
C PHE A 474 8.29 23.22 -24.44
N ASN A 475 8.80 22.31 -23.61
CA ASN A 475 10.22 21.99 -23.52
C ASN A 475 10.47 20.54 -23.95
N SER A 476 11.22 20.36 -25.03
CA SER A 476 11.56 19.05 -25.59
C SER A 476 12.58 18.26 -24.77
N THR A 477 13.21 18.87 -23.76
CA THR A 477 14.21 18.20 -22.91
C THR A 477 13.56 17.34 -21.84
N ASP A 478 12.50 17.84 -21.20
CA ASP A 478 11.81 17.19 -20.08
C ASP A 478 10.32 16.89 -20.38
N ASN A 479 9.87 17.17 -21.61
CA ASN A 479 8.48 17.03 -22.07
C ASN A 479 7.48 17.79 -21.19
N THR A 480 7.91 18.91 -20.60
CA THR A 480 7.01 19.81 -19.87
C THR A 480 6.15 20.60 -20.85
N ASN A 481 4.87 20.77 -20.52
CA ASN A 481 3.86 21.37 -21.39
C ASN A 481 3.78 20.75 -22.80
N ASP A 482 3.97 19.43 -22.90
CA ASP A 482 3.93 18.72 -24.18
C ASP A 482 2.49 18.51 -24.68
N ILE A 483 1.92 19.58 -25.25
CA ILE A 483 0.55 19.63 -25.75
C ILE A 483 0.44 20.53 -26.98
N ALA A 484 -0.42 20.15 -27.92
CA ALA A 484 -0.70 20.89 -29.14
C ALA A 484 -2.15 20.69 -29.61
N LEU A 485 -2.67 21.71 -30.29
CA LEU A 485 -3.97 21.71 -30.97
C LEU A 485 -3.76 21.69 -32.48
N ILE A 486 -4.57 20.91 -33.18
CA ILE A 486 -4.67 20.88 -34.62
C ILE A 486 -6.07 21.38 -34.99
N ARG A 487 -6.11 22.48 -35.74
CA ARG A 487 -7.34 23.05 -36.29
C ARG A 487 -7.60 22.45 -37.67
N MET A 488 -8.80 21.95 -37.87
CA MET A 488 -9.27 21.39 -39.13
C MET A 488 -9.82 22.49 -40.04
N SER A 489 -9.60 22.39 -41.34
CA SER A 489 -10.21 23.31 -42.31
C SER A 489 -11.72 23.09 -42.42
N ASP A 490 -12.16 21.83 -42.34
CA ASP A 490 -13.57 21.44 -42.43
C ASP A 490 -14.08 20.87 -41.09
N PRO A 491 -15.33 21.16 -40.70
CA PRO A 491 -15.90 20.63 -39.46
C PRO A 491 -16.17 19.12 -39.52
N PHE A 492 -15.90 18.42 -38.43
CA PHE A 492 -16.33 17.03 -38.25
C PHE A 492 -17.87 16.93 -38.20
N SER A 493 -18.39 15.93 -38.91
CA SER A 493 -19.81 15.58 -38.90
C SER A 493 -20.07 14.40 -37.97
N TRP A 494 -20.72 14.65 -36.85
CA TRP A 494 -20.94 13.63 -35.81
C TRP A 494 -21.72 12.43 -36.29
N SER A 495 -21.31 11.24 -35.86
CA SER A 495 -21.93 9.96 -36.22
C SER A 495 -21.83 8.97 -35.06
N SER A 496 -22.46 7.80 -35.21
CA SER A 496 -22.37 6.72 -34.23
C SER A 496 -20.96 6.20 -33.97
N THR A 497 -20.00 6.50 -34.86
CA THR A 497 -18.61 6.05 -34.79
C THR A 497 -17.58 7.18 -34.71
N MET A 498 -18.04 8.44 -34.80
CA MET A 498 -17.19 9.64 -34.77
C MET A 498 -17.86 10.74 -33.94
N PHE A 499 -17.28 11.04 -32.78
CA PHE A 499 -17.80 12.00 -31.79
C PHE A 499 -16.65 12.45 -30.87
N PRO A 500 -16.73 13.62 -30.22
CA PRO A 500 -15.62 14.14 -29.43
C PRO A 500 -15.47 13.38 -28.10
N ALA A 501 -14.27 13.40 -27.53
CA ALA A 501 -14.04 13.05 -26.13
C ALA A 501 -14.23 14.29 -25.26
N CYS A 502 -14.65 14.07 -24.01
CA CYS A 502 -14.65 15.13 -23.01
C CYS A 502 -13.27 15.28 -22.40
N LEU A 503 -12.94 16.47 -21.89
CA LEU A 503 -11.68 16.69 -21.18
C LEU A 503 -11.87 16.38 -19.69
N TRP A 504 -10.88 15.76 -19.07
CA TRP A 504 -10.87 15.61 -17.61
C TRP A 504 -10.64 16.97 -16.95
N THR A 505 -11.65 17.47 -16.24
CA THR A 505 -11.65 18.82 -15.66
C THR A 505 -11.22 18.87 -14.20
N ASN A 506 -11.14 17.73 -13.51
CA ASN A 506 -10.77 17.70 -12.10
C ASN A 506 -9.26 17.88 -11.94
N GLN A 507 -8.86 19.06 -11.47
CA GLN A 507 -7.46 19.44 -11.29
C GLN A 507 -6.82 18.84 -10.03
N THR A 508 -7.62 18.41 -9.05
CA THR A 508 -7.12 17.88 -7.76
C THR A 508 -6.99 16.36 -7.77
N HIS A 509 -7.79 15.66 -8.57
CA HIS A 509 -7.81 14.19 -8.58
C HIS A 509 -7.59 13.64 -9.98
N THR A 510 -6.77 12.59 -10.06
CA THR A 510 -6.68 11.73 -11.24
C THR A 510 -7.54 10.49 -11.02
N PRO A 511 -8.28 9.99 -12.03
CA PRO A 511 -9.07 8.77 -11.88
C PRO A 511 -8.21 7.57 -11.48
N ILE A 512 -8.68 6.77 -10.52
CA ILE A 512 -7.93 5.62 -9.96
C ILE A 512 -7.68 4.54 -11.01
N VAL A 513 -8.63 4.33 -11.92
CA VAL A 513 -8.56 3.29 -12.94
C VAL A 513 -8.78 3.93 -14.30
N MET A 514 -7.77 3.87 -15.17
CA MET A 514 -7.80 4.45 -16.50
C MET A 514 -7.39 3.40 -17.53
N ASN A 515 -7.60 3.70 -18.80
CA ASN A 515 -7.12 2.88 -19.90
C ASN A 515 -6.30 3.72 -20.86
N THR A 516 -5.16 3.19 -21.30
CA THR A 516 -4.54 3.68 -22.53
C THR A 516 -5.38 3.23 -23.71
N ALA A 517 -5.40 4.04 -24.76
CA ALA A 517 -6.00 3.67 -26.03
C ALA A 517 -4.98 3.94 -27.13
N ARG A 518 -4.50 2.85 -27.76
CA ARG A 518 -3.48 2.85 -28.78
C ARG A 518 -4.07 2.46 -30.13
N PRO A 519 -4.12 3.35 -31.12
CA PRO A 519 -4.47 2.98 -32.48
C PRO A 519 -3.42 2.03 -33.07
N THR A 520 -3.81 0.82 -33.50
CA THR A 520 -2.89 -0.18 -34.08
C THR A 520 -3.09 -0.40 -35.58
N GLY A 521 -4.17 0.15 -36.13
CA GLY A 521 -4.48 0.07 -37.54
C GLY A 521 -5.59 1.03 -37.91
N PRO A 522 -6.10 0.99 -39.15
CA PRO A 522 -7.15 1.89 -39.61
C PRO A 522 -8.35 1.81 -38.69
N THR A 523 -8.85 0.61 -38.36
CA THR A 523 -10.07 0.38 -37.56
C THR A 523 -9.84 -0.37 -36.25
N SER A 524 -8.59 -0.52 -35.80
CA SER A 524 -8.23 -1.30 -34.62
C SER A 524 -7.46 -0.48 -33.60
N PHE A 525 -7.67 -0.78 -32.32
CA PHE A 525 -6.93 -0.20 -31.21
C PHE A 525 -6.66 -1.25 -30.13
N GLU A 526 -5.58 -1.07 -29.38
CA GLU A 526 -5.28 -1.79 -28.14
C GLU A 526 -5.64 -0.91 -26.94
N SER A 527 -6.10 -1.54 -25.86
CA SER A 527 -6.44 -0.86 -24.62
C SER A 527 -5.79 -1.58 -23.45
N THR A 528 -5.05 -0.84 -22.62
CA THR A 528 -4.36 -1.39 -21.44
C THR A 528 -4.81 -0.66 -20.18
N LEU A 529 -5.15 -1.42 -19.15
CA LEU A 529 -5.51 -0.88 -17.84
C LEU A 529 -4.29 -0.25 -17.18
N VAL A 530 -4.43 0.97 -16.66
CA VAL A 530 -3.36 1.65 -15.92
C VAL A 530 -3.92 2.38 -14.69
N HIS A 531 -3.10 2.46 -13.64
CA HIS A 531 -3.39 3.20 -12.41
C HIS A 531 -2.48 4.42 -12.28
N PRO A 532 -2.96 5.55 -11.75
CA PRO A 532 -2.09 6.70 -11.48
C PRO A 532 -1.12 6.37 -10.35
N MET A 533 0.05 6.98 -10.41
CA MET A 533 1.05 7.00 -9.34
C MET A 533 1.27 8.45 -8.90
N TYR A 534 1.70 8.65 -7.65
CA TYR A 534 2.14 9.98 -7.25
C TYR A 534 3.38 10.37 -8.04
N ASN A 535 3.47 11.63 -8.47
CA ASN A 535 4.64 12.14 -9.17
C ASN A 535 5.91 11.97 -8.31
N SER A 536 5.81 12.09 -6.98
CA SER A 536 6.90 11.82 -6.03
C SER A 536 7.46 10.41 -6.13
N ASP A 537 6.60 9.40 -6.34
CA ASP A 537 7.01 7.99 -6.39
C ASP A 537 7.81 7.72 -7.66
N CYS A 538 7.32 8.24 -8.79
CA CYS A 538 7.99 8.11 -10.07
C CYS A 538 9.27 8.94 -10.13
N GLN A 539 9.30 10.09 -9.45
CA GLN A 539 10.46 10.96 -9.36
C GLN A 539 11.69 10.25 -8.79
N ARG A 540 11.51 9.22 -7.95
CA ARG A 540 12.60 8.45 -7.33
C ARG A 540 13.55 7.81 -8.35
N THR A 541 13.03 7.45 -9.52
CA THR A 541 13.78 6.76 -10.59
C THR A 541 13.78 7.54 -11.91
N HIS A 542 12.98 8.60 -12.01
CA HIS A 542 12.93 9.45 -13.21
C HIS A 542 14.15 10.39 -13.26
N PRO A 543 14.85 10.49 -14.41
CA PRO A 543 16.07 11.28 -14.53
C PRO A 543 15.83 12.79 -14.47
N HIS A 544 14.63 13.23 -14.84
CA HIS A 544 14.24 14.64 -14.85
C HIS A 544 13.18 14.92 -13.78
N ARG A 545 12.99 16.20 -13.46
CA ARG A 545 11.95 16.60 -12.51
C ARG A 545 10.57 16.50 -13.19
N ILE A 546 9.70 15.68 -12.63
CA ILE A 546 8.29 15.55 -13.06
C ILE A 546 7.54 16.78 -12.56
N GLN A 547 6.94 17.52 -13.49
CA GLN A 547 6.16 18.71 -13.18
C GLN A 547 4.68 18.37 -12.97
N ASP A 548 3.91 19.29 -12.39
CA ASP A 548 2.46 19.16 -12.22
C ASP A 548 1.67 19.08 -13.54
N SER A 549 2.25 19.58 -14.64
CA SER A 549 1.72 19.42 -15.99
C SER A 549 1.85 17.98 -16.51
N GLN A 550 2.47 17.10 -15.73
CA GLN A 550 2.66 15.69 -16.05
C GLN A 550 1.99 14.81 -15.00
N LEU A 551 1.57 13.62 -15.40
CA LEU A 551 1.05 12.60 -14.52
C LEU A 551 1.79 11.29 -14.76
N CYS A 552 1.99 10.54 -13.68
CA CYS A 552 2.60 9.23 -13.73
C CYS A 552 1.54 8.11 -13.66
N THR A 553 1.74 7.04 -14.42
CA THR A 553 0.89 5.84 -14.36
C THR A 553 1.71 4.56 -14.37
N ARG A 554 1.09 3.44 -13.96
CA ARG A 554 1.63 2.09 -14.11
C ARG A 554 0.59 1.11 -14.61
N ASP A 555 1.02 0.09 -15.34
CA ASP A 555 0.20 -1.10 -15.59
C ASP A 555 0.27 -2.02 -14.36
N PRO A 556 -0.85 -2.25 -13.63
CA PRO A 556 -0.85 -3.13 -12.46
C PRO A 556 -0.63 -4.61 -12.80
N ASN A 557 -0.78 -5.01 -14.06
CA ASN A 557 -0.69 -6.39 -14.54
C ASN A 557 0.62 -6.70 -15.27
N SER A 558 1.51 -5.72 -15.42
CA SER A 558 2.78 -5.88 -16.12
C SER A 558 3.96 -5.32 -15.33
N LEU A 559 5.10 -6.02 -15.38
CA LEU A 559 6.36 -5.55 -14.79
C LEU A 559 7.03 -4.47 -15.63
N THR A 560 6.63 -4.34 -16.89
CA THR A 560 7.14 -3.35 -17.84
C THR A 560 5.97 -2.52 -18.35
N THR A 561 6.01 -1.21 -18.17
CA THR A 561 5.03 -0.32 -18.79
C THR A 561 5.64 0.23 -20.08
N CYS A 562 4.98 -0.03 -21.20
CA CYS A 562 5.40 0.49 -22.51
C CYS A 562 4.50 1.64 -22.90
N THR A 563 5.11 2.77 -23.27
CA THR A 563 4.40 3.91 -23.85
C THR A 563 4.81 4.10 -25.31
N SER A 564 3.82 4.40 -26.13
CA SER A 564 3.95 4.77 -27.53
C SER A 564 3.47 6.21 -27.73
N PRO A 565 4.02 6.97 -28.70
CA PRO A 565 3.51 8.30 -29.06
C PRO A 565 2.03 8.35 -29.46
N THR A 566 1.45 7.19 -29.76
CA THR A 566 0.03 7.05 -30.12
C THR A 566 -0.87 6.73 -28.92
N ASP A 567 -0.30 6.50 -27.74
CA ASP A 567 -1.05 6.21 -26.53
C ASP A 567 -1.76 7.46 -26.01
N GLN A 568 -3.04 7.31 -25.71
CA GLN A 568 -3.84 8.35 -25.08
C GLN A 568 -4.55 7.78 -23.87
N LEU A 569 -4.57 8.54 -22.78
CA LEU A 569 -5.07 8.06 -21.50
C LEU A 569 -6.51 8.52 -21.30
N PHE A 570 -7.42 7.56 -21.15
CA PHE A 570 -8.84 7.82 -20.97
C PHE A 570 -9.38 7.25 -19.67
N TRP A 571 -10.35 7.96 -19.13
CA TRP A 571 -11.29 7.45 -18.14
C TRP A 571 -12.68 7.37 -18.76
N MET A 572 -13.51 6.43 -18.30
CA MET A 572 -14.87 6.28 -18.80
C MET A 572 -15.84 6.29 -17.64
N ASP A 573 -16.89 7.11 -17.75
CA ASP A 573 -17.95 7.15 -16.75
C ASP A 573 -18.92 5.96 -16.88
N THR A 574 -19.86 5.86 -15.94
CA THR A 574 -20.91 4.83 -15.95
C THR A 574 -21.83 4.93 -17.17
N ASN A 575 -21.93 6.09 -17.81
CA ASN A 575 -22.69 6.33 -19.04
C ASN A 575 -21.85 6.10 -20.31
N ARG A 576 -20.68 5.48 -20.18
CA ARG A 576 -19.73 5.20 -21.27
C ARG A 576 -19.18 6.43 -21.98
N VAL A 577 -19.24 7.62 -21.39
CA VAL A 577 -18.60 8.84 -21.90
C VAL A 577 -17.11 8.77 -21.64
N SER A 578 -16.29 8.96 -22.68
CA SER A 578 -14.84 8.98 -22.58
C SER A 578 -14.34 10.37 -22.19
N PHE A 579 -13.47 10.41 -21.20
CA PHE A 579 -12.76 11.59 -20.74
C PHE A 579 -11.28 11.42 -21.02
N LEU A 580 -10.69 12.33 -21.78
CA LEU A 580 -9.25 12.38 -22.01
C LEU A 580 -8.56 12.93 -20.76
N VAL A 581 -7.70 12.12 -20.15
CA VAL A 581 -6.99 12.44 -18.90
C VAL A 581 -5.53 12.81 -19.17
N GLY A 582 -4.90 12.16 -20.16
CA GLY A 582 -3.51 12.43 -20.50
C GLY A 582 -3.11 12.04 -21.91
N LEU A 583 -1.97 12.57 -22.35
CA LEU A 583 -1.40 12.37 -23.69
C LEU A 583 0.02 11.84 -23.60
N ALA A 584 0.37 10.85 -24.41
CA ALA A 584 1.71 10.30 -24.41
C ALA A 584 2.69 11.21 -25.19
N PRO A 585 3.86 11.50 -24.62
CA PRO A 585 4.94 12.19 -25.33
C PRO A 585 5.52 11.34 -26.47
N ASN A 586 6.23 11.98 -27.40
CA ASN A 586 6.84 11.34 -28.57
C ASN A 586 8.15 10.63 -28.25
N TYR A 587 8.04 9.57 -27.46
CA TYR A 587 9.08 8.58 -27.33
C TYR A 587 8.46 7.20 -27.18
N THR A 588 9.16 6.19 -27.69
CA THR A 588 8.80 4.80 -27.43
C THR A 588 9.72 4.30 -26.34
N GLU A 589 9.23 4.28 -25.11
CA GLU A 589 9.98 3.77 -23.96
C GLU A 589 9.27 2.53 -23.44
N CYS A 590 9.87 1.37 -23.76
CA CYS A 590 9.62 0.12 -23.06
C CYS A 590 10.80 -0.07 -22.10
N THR A 591 10.87 0.75 -21.06
CA THR A 591 11.89 0.54 -20.03
C THR A 591 11.48 -0.60 -19.12
N GLN A 592 12.46 -1.21 -18.45
CA GLN A 592 12.20 -2.02 -17.24
C GLN A 592 11.60 -1.18 -16.08
N ARG A 593 11.26 0.09 -16.31
CA ARG A 593 10.63 0.96 -15.32
C ARG A 593 9.18 0.52 -15.15
N LYS A 594 8.73 0.51 -13.91
CA LYS A 594 7.36 0.14 -13.51
C LYS A 594 6.34 1.26 -13.75
N TYR A 595 6.65 2.27 -14.57
CA TYR A 595 5.80 3.44 -14.76
C TYR A 595 5.97 4.11 -16.14
N SER A 596 5.03 4.99 -16.47
CA SER A 596 4.97 5.83 -17.67
C SER A 596 4.55 7.25 -17.33
N ILE A 597 4.99 8.23 -18.13
CA ILE A 597 4.66 9.66 -17.96
C ILE A 597 3.76 10.13 -19.10
N PHE A 598 2.72 10.87 -18.76
CA PHE A 598 1.78 11.48 -19.69
C PHE A 598 1.65 12.98 -19.38
N THR A 599 1.36 13.80 -20.39
CA THR A 599 0.91 15.17 -20.19
C THR A 599 -0.45 15.17 -19.49
N ARG A 600 -0.62 15.95 -18.42
CA ARG A 600 -1.86 16.03 -17.63
C ARG A 600 -2.83 17.04 -18.24
N ILE A 601 -3.94 16.57 -18.81
CA ILE A 601 -4.93 17.44 -19.48
C ILE A 601 -5.48 18.51 -18.53
N ALA A 602 -5.75 18.15 -17.28
CA ALA A 602 -6.33 19.07 -16.31
C ALA A 602 -5.44 20.31 -16.04
N ALA A 603 -4.12 20.20 -16.24
CA ALA A 603 -3.16 21.30 -16.07
C ALA A 603 -3.18 22.31 -17.25
N HIS A 604 -3.82 21.97 -18.37
CA HIS A 604 -3.83 22.77 -19.60
C HIS A 604 -5.22 23.25 -20.02
N LEU A 605 -6.24 23.12 -19.17
CA LEU A 605 -7.62 23.45 -19.52
C LEU A 605 -7.80 24.92 -19.93
N GLU A 606 -7.14 25.84 -19.24
CA GLU A 606 -7.17 27.28 -19.55
C GLU A 606 -6.62 27.53 -20.96
N TRP A 607 -5.39 27.07 -21.22
CA TRP A 607 -4.76 27.18 -22.54
C TRP A 607 -5.60 26.53 -23.65
N ILE A 608 -6.16 25.35 -23.41
CA ILE A 608 -7.05 24.68 -24.38
C ILE A 608 -8.29 25.56 -24.63
N SER A 609 -8.92 26.10 -23.59
CA SER A 609 -10.13 26.91 -23.72
C SER A 609 -9.91 28.23 -24.48
N GLU A 610 -8.75 28.87 -24.32
CA GLU A 610 -8.42 30.11 -25.03
C GLU A 610 -8.15 29.89 -26.52
N ASN A 611 -7.69 28.70 -26.90
CA ASN A 611 -7.19 28.42 -28.24
C ASN A 611 -8.07 27.46 -29.06
N ALA A 612 -9.01 26.75 -28.42
CA ALA A 612 -9.92 25.82 -29.07
C ALA A 612 -11.19 26.49 -29.66
N SER A 613 -11.22 27.82 -29.73
CA SER A 613 -12.31 28.65 -30.27
C SER A 613 -12.46 28.57 -31.79
#